data_AF-A0A7W0XZ97-F1
#
_entry.id   AF-A0A7W0XZ97-F1
#
_cell.length_a   1.000
_cell.length_b   1.000
_cell.length_c   1.000
_cell.angle_alpha   90.00
_cell.angle_beta   90.00
_cell.angle_gamma   90.00
#
_symmetry.space_group_name_H-M   'P 1'
#
loop_
_entity.id
_entity.type
_entity.pdbx_description
1 polymer ?
#
loop_
_entity_poly.entity_id
_entity_poly.type
_entity_poly.pdbx_seq_one_letter_code
_entity_poly.pdbx_strand_id
1 'polypeptide(L)'
;LRAFARLGEEGVDLFMVDSTNAEVPGFTTPEKDITPAIDRVFSTSQQRVIVACFASHVHRVQQILDAAVTHGRKAVYVGRSMLRNMGVARDLGYLHVPANTLIELRDLEKYKPRDVVIISTGSQGEPLSALSRMANKAHPVVQLQAGDTVVLASSLIPGNENAVYRVINGLSRLGARVVHRGNALVHVSGHASAGELLYCYNIVRPRNVMPVHGEIRHLIANGDLAVSTGVSREGTIIAEDGTVVDLQHGRARIVGKVDCGYIFVDGMIVGDITETLTDRRILGEEGFISVIAVVNTHAAKIISGPDIHARGFVEDDSVFDSVKEQIVAALETALADGVDDSHRLQQVIRRRLGKWVNDKYRRRPMIIPVVIQA
;
A
#
# COMPACT_ATOMS: atom_id res chain seq x y z
N LEU A 1 11.03 2.82 30.49
CA LEU A 1 10.27 3.68 31.41
C LEU A 1 11.13 4.49 32.39
N ARG A 2 12.19 3.96 33.03
CA ARG A 2 13.03 4.77 33.96
C ARG A 2 13.56 6.07 33.36
N ALA A 3 14.03 6.03 32.11
CA ALA A 3 14.46 7.23 31.39
C ALA A 3 13.30 8.23 31.16
N PHE A 4 12.09 7.74 30.84
CA PHE A 4 10.91 8.59 30.71
C PHE A 4 10.50 9.22 32.03
N ALA A 5 10.57 8.48 33.14
CA ALA A 5 10.28 9.02 34.47
C ALA A 5 11.27 10.14 34.84
N ARG A 6 12.58 9.92 34.60
CA ARG A 6 13.60 10.94 34.82
C ARG A 6 13.35 12.20 33.98
N LEU A 7 13.02 12.04 32.69
CA LEU A 7 12.67 13.17 31.83
C LEU A 7 11.39 13.88 32.30
N GLY A 8 10.39 13.13 32.77
CA GLY A 8 9.18 13.69 33.35
C GLY A 8 9.45 14.51 34.63
N GLU A 9 10.40 14.08 35.47
CA GLU A 9 10.86 14.81 36.64
C GLU A 9 11.66 16.08 36.28
N GLU A 10 12.50 16.01 35.25
CA GLU A 10 13.23 17.17 34.70
C GLU A 10 12.26 18.20 34.05
N GLY A 11 11.11 17.72 33.57
CA GLY A 11 10.08 18.51 32.90
C GLY A 11 10.17 18.38 31.38
N VAL A 12 9.07 17.97 30.75
CA VAL A 12 8.97 17.85 29.28
C VAL A 12 8.05 18.92 28.72
N ASP A 13 8.61 19.84 27.94
CA ASP A 13 7.85 20.93 27.32
C ASP A 13 6.91 20.44 26.21
N LEU A 14 7.36 19.53 25.35
CA LEU A 14 6.58 18.97 24.25
C LEU A 14 6.88 17.49 24.10
N PHE A 15 5.83 16.66 24.13
CA PHE A 15 5.94 15.23 23.86
C PHE A 15 5.30 14.88 22.52
N MET A 16 6.12 14.40 21.58
CA MET A 16 5.68 13.93 20.26
C MET A 16 5.49 12.43 20.27
N VAL A 17 4.26 11.96 20.08
CA VAL A 17 3.87 10.58 20.41
C VAL A 17 3.28 9.86 19.21
N ASP A 18 3.77 8.64 18.93
CA ASP A 18 3.21 7.73 17.94
C ASP A 18 1.72 7.45 18.23
N SER A 19 0.88 7.65 17.21
CA SER A 19 -0.57 7.58 17.32
C SER A 19 -1.15 6.32 16.67
N THR A 20 -0.34 5.52 15.98
CA THR A 20 -0.78 4.43 15.09
C THR A 20 -1.87 3.53 15.69
N ASN A 21 -1.76 3.21 16.98
CA ASN A 21 -2.66 2.31 17.71
C ASN A 21 -3.47 3.00 18.82
N ALA A 22 -3.61 4.33 18.77
CA ALA A 22 -4.30 5.09 19.81
C ALA A 22 -5.79 4.72 19.97
N GLU A 23 -6.43 4.21 18.91
CA GLU A 23 -7.82 3.73 18.95
C GLU A 23 -7.94 2.27 19.43
N VAL A 24 -6.82 1.55 19.60
CA VAL A 24 -6.82 0.16 20.04
C VAL A 24 -6.80 0.12 21.56
N PRO A 25 -7.86 -0.38 22.22
CA PRO A 25 -7.93 -0.42 23.67
C PRO A 25 -6.94 -1.43 24.27
N GLY A 26 -6.61 -1.24 25.55
CA GLY A 26 -5.78 -2.17 26.31
C GLY A 26 -4.29 -2.05 25.99
N PHE A 27 -3.57 -3.16 26.17
CA PHE A 27 -2.11 -3.23 26.03
C PHE A 27 -1.74 -4.12 24.85
N THR A 28 -0.69 -3.74 24.12
CA THR A 28 -0.10 -4.61 23.12
C THR A 28 0.45 -5.86 23.78
N THR A 29 0.09 -7.01 23.24
CA THR A 29 0.59 -8.29 23.73
C THR A 29 2.12 -8.36 23.52
N PRO A 30 2.89 -8.80 24.53
CA PRO A 30 4.33 -8.98 24.40
C PRO A 30 4.71 -9.91 23.24
N GLU A 31 5.76 -9.54 22.48
CA GLU A 31 6.28 -10.34 21.35
C GLU A 31 6.64 -11.78 21.75
N LYS A 32 7.11 -11.99 22.99
CA LYS A 32 7.46 -13.31 23.53
C LYS A 32 6.25 -14.26 23.62
N ASP A 33 5.05 -13.72 23.80
CA ASP A 33 3.82 -14.49 24.02
C ASP A 33 3.29 -15.09 22.70
N ILE A 34 3.87 -14.72 21.55
CA ILE A 34 3.59 -15.37 20.25
C ILE A 34 4.28 -16.74 20.14
N THR A 35 5.38 -16.96 20.86
CA THR A 35 6.21 -18.17 20.74
C THR A 35 5.41 -19.48 20.82
N PRO A 36 4.46 -19.66 21.76
CA PRO A 36 3.64 -20.87 21.82
C PRO A 36 2.75 -21.09 20.59
N ALA A 37 2.28 -20.01 19.97
CA ALA A 37 1.48 -20.10 18.75
C ALA A 37 2.34 -20.50 17.55
N ILE A 38 3.54 -19.93 17.40
CA ILE A 38 4.51 -20.35 16.37
C ILE A 38 4.89 -21.83 16.59
N ASP A 39 5.22 -22.21 17.82
CA ASP A 39 5.58 -23.59 18.18
C ASP A 39 4.46 -24.59 17.82
N ARG A 40 3.20 -24.24 18.12
CA ARG A 40 2.03 -25.03 17.73
C ARG A 40 1.88 -25.19 16.22
N VAL A 41 2.18 -24.14 15.44
CA VAL A 41 2.17 -24.28 13.99
C VAL A 41 3.21 -25.29 13.55
N PHE A 42 4.45 -25.18 14.04
CA PHE A 42 5.55 -26.06 13.66
C PHE A 42 5.31 -27.52 14.03
N SER A 43 4.77 -27.77 15.23
CA SER A 43 4.48 -29.14 15.73
C SER A 43 3.31 -29.81 15.00
N THR A 44 2.30 -29.04 14.58
CA THR A 44 1.11 -29.59 13.90
C THR A 44 1.28 -29.71 12.38
N SER A 45 2.23 -29.00 11.78
CA SER A 45 2.44 -29.00 10.33
C SER A 45 3.12 -30.28 9.82
N GLN A 46 2.42 -31.04 8.97
CA GLN A 46 2.95 -32.27 8.36
C GLN A 46 3.73 -32.03 7.06
N GLN A 47 3.70 -30.81 6.52
CA GLN A 47 4.38 -30.39 5.29
C GLN A 47 5.29 -29.18 5.57
N ARG A 48 5.67 -28.44 4.54
CA ARG A 48 6.47 -27.21 4.69
C ARG A 48 5.70 -26.17 5.48
N VAL A 49 6.42 -25.40 6.28
CA VAL A 49 5.91 -24.19 6.90
C VAL A 49 6.45 -22.99 6.12
N ILE A 50 5.59 -22.08 5.71
CA ILE A 50 5.96 -20.84 5.04
C ILE A 50 5.56 -19.70 5.97
N VAL A 51 6.52 -18.97 6.52
CA VAL A 51 6.26 -17.83 7.40
C VAL A 51 6.53 -16.55 6.63
N ALA A 52 5.50 -15.77 6.36
CA ALA A 52 5.61 -14.47 5.74
C ALA A 52 5.61 -13.37 6.80
N CYS A 53 6.66 -12.56 6.85
CA CYS A 53 6.79 -11.44 7.78
C CYS A 53 7.53 -10.26 7.15
N PHE A 54 7.56 -9.14 7.86
CA PHE A 54 8.39 -7.99 7.48
C PHE A 54 9.87 -8.36 7.58
N ALA A 55 10.63 -8.09 6.51
CA ALA A 55 12.07 -8.34 6.49
C ALA A 55 12.87 -7.51 7.50
N SER A 56 12.29 -6.45 8.06
CA SER A 56 12.90 -5.64 9.13
C SER A 56 12.64 -6.21 10.53
N HIS A 57 11.76 -7.20 10.68
CA HIS A 57 11.36 -7.72 11.98
C HIS A 57 12.30 -8.84 12.46
N VAL A 58 13.54 -8.45 12.81
CA VAL A 58 14.62 -9.38 13.19
C VAL A 58 14.22 -10.33 14.31
N HIS A 59 13.55 -9.84 15.37
CA HIS A 59 13.10 -10.69 16.48
C HIS A 59 12.14 -11.80 16.05
N ARG A 60 11.24 -11.53 15.11
CA ARG A 60 10.32 -12.54 14.59
C ARG A 60 11.09 -13.60 13.80
N VAL A 61 12.07 -13.19 13.00
CA VAL A 61 12.91 -14.13 12.27
C VAL A 61 13.73 -14.99 13.23
N GLN A 62 14.27 -14.42 14.32
CA GLN A 62 14.94 -15.18 15.38
C GLN A 62 14.02 -16.25 15.97
N GLN A 63 12.79 -15.89 16.38
CA GLN A 63 11.83 -16.84 16.92
C GLN A 63 11.51 -17.99 15.94
N ILE A 64 11.43 -17.67 14.64
CA ILE A 64 11.19 -18.68 13.60
C ILE A 64 12.41 -19.60 13.44
N LEU A 65 13.64 -19.08 13.51
CA LEU A 65 14.86 -19.89 13.49
C LEU A 65 14.95 -20.81 14.72
N ASP A 66 14.64 -20.28 15.90
CA ASP A 66 14.66 -21.04 17.16
C ASP A 66 13.62 -22.17 17.13
N ALA A 67 12.42 -21.89 16.61
CA ALA A 67 11.39 -22.91 16.37
C ALA A 67 11.85 -23.92 15.31
N ALA A 68 12.52 -23.49 14.23
CA ALA A 68 13.06 -24.39 13.23
C ALA A 68 14.05 -25.39 13.84
N VAL A 69 14.99 -24.91 14.65
CA VAL A 69 15.96 -25.76 15.36
C VAL A 69 15.26 -26.72 16.31
N THR A 70 14.32 -26.24 17.11
CA THR A 70 13.57 -27.04 18.09
C THR A 70 12.82 -28.20 17.43
N HIS A 71 12.23 -27.96 16.25
CA HIS A 71 11.45 -28.94 15.50
C HIS A 71 12.27 -29.68 14.43
N GLY A 72 13.59 -29.54 14.42
CA GLY A 72 14.48 -30.24 13.48
C GLY A 72 14.29 -29.82 12.01
N ARG A 73 13.78 -28.62 11.76
CA ARG A 73 13.57 -28.06 10.41
C ARG A 73 14.76 -27.20 9.97
N LYS A 74 15.09 -27.28 8.69
CA LYS A 74 15.99 -26.35 8.01
C LYS A 74 15.24 -25.09 7.60
N ALA A 75 15.90 -23.94 7.69
CA ALA A 75 15.33 -22.65 7.33
C ALA A 75 15.92 -22.13 6.02
N VAL A 76 15.07 -21.49 5.20
CA VAL A 76 15.49 -20.81 3.97
C VAL A 76 14.86 -19.43 3.88
N TYR A 77 15.65 -18.42 3.52
CA TYR A 77 15.14 -17.07 3.27
C TYR A 77 14.69 -16.92 1.82
N VAL A 78 13.52 -16.32 1.61
CA VAL A 78 12.98 -16.05 0.28
C VAL A 78 12.56 -14.58 0.15
N GLY A 79 13.21 -13.91 -0.80
CA GLY A 79 13.02 -12.49 -1.09
C GLY A 79 14.29 -11.68 -0.83
N ARG A 80 14.60 -10.75 -1.75
CA ARG A 80 15.82 -9.93 -1.72
C ARG A 80 15.97 -9.15 -0.42
N SER A 81 14.89 -8.53 0.05
CA SER A 81 14.91 -7.76 1.31
C SER A 81 15.14 -8.65 2.52
N MET A 82 14.62 -9.89 2.53
CA MET A 82 14.83 -10.83 3.63
C MET A 82 16.31 -11.22 3.72
N LEU A 83 16.91 -11.63 2.60
CA LEU A 83 18.33 -11.98 2.53
C LEU A 83 19.23 -10.81 2.97
N ARG A 84 18.97 -9.62 2.43
CA ARG A 84 19.76 -8.41 2.75
C ARG A 84 19.67 -8.04 4.22
N ASN A 85 18.45 -7.92 4.75
CA ASN A 85 18.25 -7.44 6.12
C ASN A 85 18.75 -8.47 7.14
N MET A 86 18.54 -9.77 6.90
CA MET A 86 19.03 -10.81 7.82
C MET A 86 20.55 -10.94 7.77
N GLY A 87 21.19 -10.72 6.60
CA GLY A 87 22.64 -10.62 6.49
C GLY A 87 23.19 -9.49 7.36
N VAL A 88 22.66 -8.28 7.21
CA VAL A 88 23.06 -7.12 8.03
C VAL A 88 22.79 -7.36 9.52
N ALA A 89 21.62 -7.89 9.88
CA ALA A 89 21.28 -8.17 11.28
C ALA A 89 22.21 -9.19 11.93
N ARG A 90 22.64 -10.22 11.18
CA ARG A 90 23.63 -11.19 11.64
C ARG A 90 24.99 -10.53 11.84
N ASP A 91 25.44 -9.74 10.87
CA ASP A 91 26.76 -9.10 10.91
C ASP A 91 26.86 -8.07 12.05
N LEU A 92 25.74 -7.43 12.41
CA LEU A 92 25.63 -6.52 13.57
C LEU A 92 25.34 -7.23 14.91
N GLY A 93 25.15 -8.55 14.91
CA GLY A 93 24.88 -9.33 16.13
C GLY A 93 23.44 -9.27 16.65
N TYR A 94 22.49 -8.72 15.89
CA TYR A 94 21.07 -8.70 16.24
C TYR A 94 20.34 -10.01 15.90
N LEU A 95 20.91 -10.84 15.03
CA LEU A 95 20.38 -12.14 14.63
C LEU A 95 21.41 -13.22 14.92
N HIS A 96 21.05 -14.18 15.77
CA HIS A 96 21.83 -15.38 15.99
C HIS A 96 21.29 -16.50 15.12
N VAL A 97 22.13 -16.99 14.20
CA VAL A 97 21.79 -18.13 13.34
C VAL A 97 22.56 -19.35 13.82
N PRO A 98 21.88 -20.36 14.41
CA PRO A 98 22.55 -21.58 14.82
C PRO A 98 23.19 -22.31 13.64
N ALA A 99 24.31 -22.98 13.92
CA ALA A 99 25.05 -23.72 12.89
C ALA A 99 24.15 -24.81 12.28
N ASN A 100 24.31 -25.04 10.96
CA ASN A 100 23.54 -26.05 10.23
C ASN A 100 22.00 -25.81 10.23
N THR A 101 21.52 -24.59 10.47
CA THR A 101 20.08 -24.29 10.38
C THR A 101 19.66 -23.77 9.00
N LEU A 102 20.45 -22.85 8.43
CA LEU A 102 20.15 -22.26 7.13
C LEU A 102 20.60 -23.15 5.96
N ILE A 103 19.75 -23.22 4.94
CA ILE A 103 20.02 -23.87 3.65
C ILE A 103 19.83 -22.85 2.52
N GLU A 104 20.46 -23.13 1.38
CA GLU A 104 20.27 -22.34 0.17
C GLU A 104 18.96 -22.70 -0.53
N LEU A 105 18.34 -21.73 -1.21
CA LEU A 105 17.07 -21.94 -1.91
C LEU A 105 17.15 -23.03 -3.00
N ARG A 106 18.32 -23.19 -3.64
CA ARG A 106 18.57 -24.24 -4.64
C ARG A 106 18.61 -25.65 -4.05
N ASP A 107 18.85 -25.77 -2.74
CA ASP A 107 18.98 -27.05 -2.05
C ASP A 107 17.65 -27.53 -1.46
N LEU A 108 16.56 -26.76 -1.65
CA LEU A 108 15.24 -27.01 -1.08
C LEU A 108 14.72 -28.43 -1.37
N GLU A 109 14.91 -28.93 -2.60
CA GLU A 109 14.44 -30.25 -3.04
C GLU A 109 15.19 -31.43 -2.41
N LYS A 110 16.36 -31.17 -1.79
CA LYS A 110 17.14 -32.21 -1.09
C LYS A 110 16.56 -32.59 0.26
N TYR A 111 15.63 -31.80 0.79
CA TYR A 111 15.02 -31.99 2.10
C TYR A 111 13.58 -32.45 1.98
N LYS A 112 13.12 -33.25 2.95
CA LYS A 112 11.71 -33.64 3.01
C LYS A 112 10.87 -32.38 3.32
N PRO A 113 9.68 -32.23 2.73
CA PRO A 113 8.81 -31.07 2.95
C PRO A 113 8.60 -30.71 4.44
N ARG A 114 8.37 -31.71 5.28
CA ARG A 114 8.16 -31.54 6.73
C ARG A 114 9.40 -31.06 7.49
N ASP A 115 10.59 -31.20 6.92
CA ASP A 115 11.86 -30.84 7.56
C ASP A 115 12.29 -29.42 7.14
N VAL A 116 11.39 -28.62 6.56
CA VAL A 116 11.71 -27.28 6.03
C VAL A 116 10.74 -26.20 6.54
N VAL A 117 11.30 -25.02 6.83
CA VAL A 117 10.59 -23.75 6.92
C VAL A 117 11.13 -22.72 5.92
N ILE A 118 10.21 -22.04 5.24
CA ILE A 118 10.49 -20.95 4.30
C ILE A 118 10.13 -19.63 4.98
N ILE A 119 11.09 -18.73 5.13
CA ILE A 119 10.90 -17.39 5.72
C ILE A 119 10.86 -16.38 4.57
N SER A 120 9.67 -15.83 4.32
CA SER A 120 9.37 -15.10 3.09
C SER A 120 8.98 -13.64 3.34
N THR A 121 9.23 -12.80 2.35
CA THR A 121 8.56 -11.49 2.20
C THR A 121 7.14 -11.63 1.67
N GLY A 122 6.35 -10.54 1.72
CA GLY A 122 5.05 -10.47 1.06
C GLY A 122 3.84 -10.58 1.97
N SER A 123 4.01 -10.27 3.24
CA SER A 123 2.93 -10.41 4.22
C SER A 123 1.85 -9.34 4.09
N GLN A 124 2.07 -8.28 3.29
CA GLN A 124 1.07 -7.25 2.94
C GLN A 124 0.42 -7.47 1.57
N GLY A 125 0.69 -8.60 0.91
CA GLY A 125 0.08 -8.92 -0.39
C GLY A 125 0.65 -8.10 -1.55
N GLU A 126 1.87 -7.56 -1.42
CA GLU A 126 2.52 -6.81 -2.49
C GLU A 126 2.68 -7.72 -3.72
N PRO A 127 2.23 -7.32 -4.93
CA PRO A 127 2.07 -8.25 -6.06
C PRO A 127 3.35 -8.98 -6.47
N LEU A 128 4.50 -8.29 -6.39
CA LEU A 128 5.81 -8.82 -6.79
C LEU A 128 6.58 -9.49 -5.63
N SER A 129 6.01 -9.55 -4.43
CA SER A 129 6.64 -10.20 -3.29
C SER A 129 6.71 -11.71 -3.46
N ALA A 130 7.58 -12.34 -2.67
CA ALA A 130 7.77 -13.78 -2.73
C ALA A 130 6.47 -14.56 -2.45
N LEU A 131 5.73 -14.20 -1.40
CA LEU A 131 4.48 -14.89 -1.05
C LEU A 131 3.39 -14.71 -2.13
N SER A 132 3.18 -13.49 -2.62
CA SER A 132 2.18 -13.24 -3.68
C SER A 132 2.50 -14.02 -4.96
N ARG A 133 3.78 -14.11 -5.33
CA ARG A 133 4.20 -14.94 -6.47
C ARG A 133 3.96 -16.43 -6.21
N MET A 134 4.15 -16.93 -4.98
CA MET A 134 3.84 -18.32 -4.63
C MET A 134 2.33 -18.58 -4.73
N ALA A 135 1.50 -17.69 -4.20
CA ALA A 135 0.03 -17.79 -4.26
C ALA A 135 -0.51 -17.79 -5.70
N ASN A 136 0.17 -17.10 -6.61
CA ASN A 136 -0.19 -17.02 -8.04
C ASN A 136 0.53 -18.05 -8.92
N LYS A 137 1.25 -19.04 -8.34
CA LYS A 137 2.06 -20.04 -9.07
C LYS A 137 3.11 -19.42 -10.01
N ALA A 138 3.58 -18.22 -9.73
CA ALA A 138 4.51 -17.45 -10.55
C ALA A 138 5.92 -17.31 -9.92
N HIS A 139 6.14 -17.94 -8.76
CA HIS A 139 7.45 -17.95 -8.11
C HIS A 139 8.35 -19.01 -8.79
N PRO A 140 9.61 -18.68 -9.14
CA PRO A 140 10.40 -19.49 -10.08
C PRO A 140 10.93 -20.79 -9.46
N VAL A 141 11.11 -20.83 -8.13
CA VAL A 141 11.68 -21.97 -7.42
C VAL A 141 10.65 -22.64 -6.51
N VAL A 142 10.07 -21.89 -5.58
CA VAL A 142 9.05 -22.40 -4.65
C VAL A 142 7.68 -22.49 -5.30
N GLN A 143 7.15 -23.71 -5.42
CA GLN A 143 5.74 -23.97 -5.72
C GLN A 143 5.04 -24.53 -4.48
N LEU A 144 3.89 -23.96 -4.12
CA LEU A 144 3.08 -24.44 -3.00
C LEU A 144 2.41 -25.76 -3.34
N GLN A 145 2.34 -26.64 -2.34
CA GLN A 145 1.70 -27.95 -2.40
C GLN A 145 0.54 -28.00 -1.42
N ALA A 146 -0.46 -28.83 -1.72
CA ALA A 146 -1.56 -29.06 -0.80
C ALA A 146 -1.03 -29.59 0.55
N GLY A 147 -1.57 -29.05 1.65
CA GLY A 147 -1.13 -29.39 3.00
C GLY A 147 0.03 -28.53 3.54
N ASP A 148 0.71 -27.74 2.71
CA ASP A 148 1.64 -26.71 3.19
C ASP A 148 0.92 -25.78 4.18
N THR A 149 1.62 -25.31 5.21
CA THR A 149 1.08 -24.34 6.16
C THR A 149 1.72 -22.97 5.93
N VAL A 150 0.90 -21.95 5.73
CA VAL A 150 1.35 -20.58 5.52
C VAL A 150 0.95 -19.73 6.71
N VAL A 151 1.93 -19.10 7.36
CA VAL A 151 1.75 -18.19 8.49
C VAL A 151 1.95 -16.76 8.02
N LEU A 152 0.89 -15.96 8.07
CA LEU A 152 0.96 -14.52 7.91
C LEU A 152 1.28 -13.88 9.26
N ALA A 153 2.58 -13.72 9.51
CA ALA A 153 3.13 -13.24 10.77
C ALA A 153 3.20 -11.69 10.81
N SER A 154 2.23 -11.01 10.21
CA SER A 154 2.08 -9.54 10.27
C SER A 154 0.62 -9.13 10.46
N SER A 155 0.40 -7.94 11.01
CA SER A 155 -0.88 -7.25 10.94
C SER A 155 -1.17 -6.80 9.51
N LEU A 156 -2.43 -6.52 9.24
CA LEU A 156 -2.85 -5.76 8.07
C LEU A 156 -2.47 -4.31 8.32
N ILE A 157 -1.66 -3.73 7.44
CA ILE A 157 -1.52 -2.28 7.39
C ILE A 157 -2.81 -1.73 6.74
N PRO A 158 -3.47 -0.73 7.33
CA PRO A 158 -4.65 -0.10 6.73
C PRO A 158 -4.44 0.25 5.26
N GLY A 159 -5.39 -0.15 4.40
CA GLY A 159 -5.35 0.03 2.95
C GLY A 159 -4.83 -1.19 2.16
N ASN A 160 -4.17 -2.16 2.81
CA ASN A 160 -3.66 -3.38 2.18
C ASN A 160 -4.59 -4.59 2.30
N GLU A 161 -5.77 -4.44 2.89
CA GLU A 161 -6.68 -5.54 3.21
C GLU A 161 -7.03 -6.36 1.97
N ASN A 162 -7.44 -5.70 0.89
CA ASN A 162 -7.79 -6.36 -0.37
C ASN A 162 -6.62 -7.12 -1.01
N ALA A 163 -5.39 -6.62 -0.87
CA ALA A 163 -4.20 -7.29 -1.38
C ALA A 163 -3.91 -8.57 -0.57
N VAL A 164 -3.94 -8.47 0.76
CA VAL A 164 -3.71 -9.62 1.64
C VAL A 164 -4.80 -10.68 1.48
N TYR A 165 -6.07 -10.31 1.44
CA TYR A 165 -7.17 -11.26 1.25
C TYR A 165 -7.10 -11.98 -0.11
N ARG A 166 -6.66 -11.30 -1.18
CA ARG A 166 -6.39 -11.97 -2.47
C ARG A 166 -5.31 -13.03 -2.34
N VAL A 167 -4.22 -12.75 -1.62
CA VAL A 167 -3.17 -13.73 -1.37
C VAL A 167 -3.71 -14.88 -0.52
N ILE A 168 -4.41 -14.61 0.59
CA ILE A 168 -5.04 -15.65 1.43
C ILE A 168 -5.93 -16.57 0.57
N ASN A 169 -6.80 -16.00 -0.25
CA ASN A 169 -7.67 -16.78 -1.14
C ASN A 169 -6.89 -17.59 -2.17
N GLY A 170 -5.81 -17.04 -2.73
CA GLY A 170 -4.89 -17.75 -3.60
C GLY A 170 -4.25 -18.96 -2.91
N LEU A 171 -3.70 -18.77 -1.71
CA LEU A 171 -3.09 -19.82 -0.90
C LEU A 171 -4.10 -20.91 -0.54
N SER A 172 -5.28 -20.54 -0.06
CA SER A 172 -6.35 -21.48 0.28
C SER A 172 -6.82 -22.29 -0.94
N ARG A 173 -6.91 -21.67 -2.13
CA ARG A 173 -7.24 -22.36 -3.38
C ARG A 173 -6.21 -23.43 -3.76
N LEU A 174 -4.95 -23.25 -3.35
CA LEU A 174 -3.88 -24.23 -3.56
C LEU A 174 -3.90 -25.36 -2.51
N GLY A 175 -4.85 -25.36 -1.58
CA GLY A 175 -4.95 -26.36 -0.51
C GLY A 175 -3.97 -26.12 0.63
N ALA A 176 -3.40 -24.91 0.76
CA ALA A 176 -2.56 -24.56 1.89
C ALA A 176 -3.41 -24.23 3.13
N ARG A 177 -2.91 -24.61 4.32
CA ARG A 177 -3.47 -24.20 5.61
C ARG A 177 -2.97 -22.79 5.93
N VAL A 178 -3.86 -21.79 5.95
CA VAL A 178 -3.48 -20.40 6.22
C VAL A 178 -3.73 -20.02 7.68
N VAL A 179 -2.67 -19.59 8.36
CA VAL A 179 -2.69 -19.11 9.75
C VAL A 179 -2.42 -17.59 9.74
N HIS A 180 -3.29 -16.81 10.34
CA HIS A 180 -3.20 -15.34 10.36
C HIS A 180 -3.81 -14.77 11.65
N ARG A 181 -3.65 -13.47 11.89
CA ARG A 181 -4.14 -12.79 13.11
C ARG A 181 -5.60 -13.08 13.46
N GLY A 182 -6.45 -13.32 12.46
CA GLY A 182 -7.89 -13.58 12.66
C GLY A 182 -8.20 -14.95 13.24
N ASN A 183 -7.28 -15.91 13.16
CA ASN A 183 -7.50 -17.29 13.65
C ASN A 183 -6.43 -17.79 14.64
N ALA A 184 -5.31 -17.09 14.77
CA ALA A 184 -4.26 -17.42 15.74
C ALA A 184 -3.45 -16.18 16.14
N LEU A 185 -2.89 -16.21 17.35
CA LEU A 185 -1.97 -15.19 17.86
C LEU A 185 -0.57 -15.35 17.25
N VAL A 186 -0.44 -15.09 15.95
CA VAL A 186 0.83 -15.20 15.19
C VAL A 186 1.48 -13.84 14.89
N HIS A 187 0.91 -12.77 15.43
CA HIS A 187 1.41 -11.42 15.29
C HIS A 187 0.89 -10.53 16.43
N VAL A 188 1.73 -9.59 16.85
CA VAL A 188 1.43 -8.47 17.75
C VAL A 188 1.97 -7.20 17.11
N SER A 189 1.32 -6.07 17.38
CA SER A 189 1.74 -4.78 16.82
C SER A 189 3.12 -4.37 17.34
N GLY A 190 3.85 -3.60 16.53
CA GLY A 190 5.04 -2.86 16.99
C GLY A 190 4.71 -1.51 17.63
N HIS A 191 3.45 -1.08 17.59
CA HIS A 191 2.99 0.23 18.06
C HIS A 191 2.16 0.10 19.33
N ALA A 192 2.37 1.02 20.27
CA ALA A 192 1.70 1.05 21.57
C ALA A 192 0.18 1.26 21.44
N SER A 193 -0.58 0.43 22.14
CA SER A 193 -2.04 0.58 22.26
C SER A 193 -2.40 1.66 23.28
N ALA A 194 -3.67 2.06 23.33
CA ALA A 194 -4.16 3.14 24.19
C ALA A 194 -3.72 3.01 25.66
N GLY A 195 -3.73 1.80 26.23
CA GLY A 195 -3.29 1.56 27.61
C GLY A 195 -1.80 1.86 27.85
N GLU A 196 -0.94 1.55 26.90
CA GLU A 196 0.51 1.83 26.97
C GLU A 196 0.79 3.33 26.78
N LEU A 197 0.02 3.99 25.90
CA LEU A 197 0.09 5.44 25.71
C LEU A 197 -0.32 6.19 26.99
N LEU A 198 -1.41 5.76 27.64
CA LEU A 198 -1.84 6.30 28.95
C LEU A 198 -0.75 6.16 30.01
N TYR A 199 -0.02 5.04 30.04
CA TYR A 199 1.13 4.87 30.94
C TYR A 199 2.23 5.89 30.63
N CYS A 200 2.57 6.08 29.36
CA CYS A 200 3.58 7.05 28.96
C CYS A 200 3.19 8.47 29.37
N TYR A 201 1.95 8.90 29.13
CA TYR A 201 1.49 10.24 29.51
C TYR A 201 1.50 10.45 31.04
N ASN A 202 1.05 9.47 31.82
CA ASN A 202 1.05 9.57 33.29
C ASN A 202 2.45 9.63 33.90
N ILE A 203 3.45 9.03 33.24
CA ILE A 203 4.86 9.05 33.67
C ILE A 203 5.55 10.34 33.22
N VAL A 204 5.38 10.72 31.95
CA VAL A 204 6.10 11.87 31.36
C VAL A 204 5.50 13.20 31.80
N ARG A 205 4.18 13.26 32.03
CA ARG A 205 3.42 14.46 32.42
C ARG A 205 3.85 15.71 31.63
N PRO A 206 3.82 15.66 30.29
CA PRO A 206 4.34 16.73 29.47
C PRO A 206 3.44 17.98 29.58
N ARG A 207 4.05 19.15 29.38
CA ARG A 207 3.31 20.42 29.35
C ARG A 207 2.46 20.57 28.10
N ASN A 208 2.96 20.09 26.97
CA ASN A 208 2.25 20.03 25.70
C ASN A 208 2.44 18.64 25.06
N VAL A 209 1.46 18.20 24.28
CA VAL A 209 1.52 16.97 23.48
C VAL A 209 1.25 17.31 22.03
N MET A 210 2.02 16.72 21.13
CA MET A 210 1.76 16.77 19.69
C MET A 210 1.72 15.34 19.17
N PRO A 211 0.53 14.74 19.00
CA PRO A 211 0.40 13.43 18.38
C PRO A 211 1.02 13.44 16.98
N VAL A 212 1.81 12.42 16.68
CA VAL A 212 2.45 12.21 15.38
C VAL A 212 2.24 10.77 14.90
N HIS A 213 2.64 10.48 13.67
CA HIS A 213 2.64 9.12 13.09
C HIS A 213 1.25 8.45 13.14
N GLY A 214 0.34 8.91 12.27
CA GLY A 214 -0.98 8.33 12.07
C GLY A 214 -1.88 9.23 11.23
N GLU A 215 -2.95 8.67 10.65
CA GLU A 215 -4.04 9.45 10.05
C GLU A 215 -4.72 10.36 11.09
N ILE A 216 -5.46 11.39 10.63
CA ILE A 216 -6.09 12.40 11.49
C ILE A 216 -6.92 11.81 12.65
N ARG A 217 -7.66 10.71 12.42
CA ARG A 217 -8.43 10.02 13.46
C ARG A 217 -7.55 9.49 14.59
N HIS A 218 -6.36 8.98 14.26
CA HIS A 218 -5.40 8.47 15.23
C HIS A 218 -4.79 9.62 16.05
N LEU A 219 -4.45 10.74 15.39
CA LEU A 219 -3.89 11.92 16.06
C LEU A 219 -4.89 12.47 17.08
N ILE A 220 -6.16 12.60 16.69
CA ILE A 220 -7.25 13.02 17.57
C ILE A 220 -7.40 12.05 18.74
N ALA A 221 -7.50 10.74 18.48
CA ALA A 221 -7.64 9.74 19.53
C ALA A 221 -6.47 9.79 20.53
N ASN A 222 -5.23 9.94 20.06
CA ASN A 222 -4.05 10.05 20.91
C ASN A 222 -4.06 11.36 21.73
N GLY A 223 -4.49 12.46 21.13
CA GLY A 223 -4.70 13.72 21.83
C GLY A 223 -5.75 13.60 22.96
N ASP A 224 -6.86 12.92 22.70
CA ASP A 224 -7.87 12.68 23.73
C ASP A 224 -7.35 11.76 24.85
N LEU A 225 -6.49 10.78 24.56
CA LEU A 225 -5.78 10.00 25.58
C LEU A 225 -4.90 10.91 26.44
N ALA A 226 -4.13 11.83 25.86
CA ALA A 226 -3.32 12.78 26.61
C ALA A 226 -4.18 13.66 27.54
N VAL A 227 -5.27 14.22 27.00
CA VAL A 227 -6.22 15.04 27.78
C VAL A 227 -6.81 14.26 28.95
N SER A 228 -7.14 12.98 28.76
CA SER A 228 -7.67 12.11 29.82
C SER A 228 -6.70 11.91 30.99
N THR A 229 -5.40 12.14 30.78
CA THR A 229 -4.35 12.05 31.81
C THR A 229 -3.98 13.38 32.46
N GLY A 230 -4.66 14.48 32.09
CA GLY A 230 -4.49 15.80 32.72
C GLY A 230 -3.70 16.82 31.89
N VAL A 231 -3.25 16.48 30.68
CA VAL A 231 -2.75 17.48 29.72
C VAL A 231 -3.91 18.39 29.33
N SER A 232 -3.72 19.71 29.28
CA SER A 232 -4.80 20.61 28.87
C SER A 232 -5.14 20.41 27.39
N ARG A 233 -6.41 20.62 27.03
CA ARG A 233 -6.82 20.58 25.62
C ARG A 233 -6.09 21.62 24.78
N GLU A 234 -5.79 22.79 25.36
CA GLU A 234 -4.97 23.84 24.74
C GLU A 234 -3.52 23.42 24.51
N GLY A 235 -2.96 22.60 25.41
CA GLY A 235 -1.61 22.02 25.27
C GLY A 235 -1.56 20.80 24.36
N THR A 236 -2.68 20.40 23.74
CA THR A 236 -2.75 19.25 22.83
C THR A 236 -2.85 19.73 21.39
N ILE A 237 -1.73 19.63 20.67
CA ILE A 237 -1.56 20.18 19.33
C ILE A 237 -1.79 19.09 18.29
N ILE A 238 -2.98 19.10 17.65
CA ILE A 238 -3.24 18.26 16.49
C ILE A 238 -2.74 19.00 15.24
N ALA A 239 -1.68 18.49 14.64
CA ALA A 239 -1.00 19.10 13.51
C ALA A 239 -1.03 18.18 12.28
N GLU A 240 -1.31 18.76 11.11
CA GLU A 240 -1.13 18.12 9.82
C GLU A 240 0.25 18.46 9.25
N ASP A 241 0.69 17.75 8.21
CA ASP A 241 1.92 18.05 7.50
C ASP A 241 1.98 19.53 7.08
N GLY A 242 3.15 20.14 7.30
CA GLY A 242 3.41 21.56 7.02
C GLY A 242 2.95 22.53 8.11
N THR A 243 2.25 22.08 9.15
CA THR A 243 1.90 22.93 10.30
C THR A 243 3.15 23.41 11.01
N VAL A 244 3.28 24.72 11.22
CA VAL A 244 4.40 25.32 11.96
C VAL A 244 3.98 25.51 13.42
N VAL A 245 4.69 24.86 14.33
CA VAL A 245 4.47 24.95 15.78
C VAL A 245 5.64 25.67 16.41
N ASP A 246 5.37 26.82 17.04
CA ASP A 246 6.33 27.55 17.86
C ASP A 246 6.31 27.00 19.29
N LEU A 247 7.49 26.75 19.85
CA LEU A 247 7.67 26.31 21.23
C LEU A 247 8.47 27.37 21.99
N GLN A 248 7.76 28.24 22.69
CA GLN A 248 8.38 29.37 23.39
C GLN A 248 8.04 29.32 24.89
N HIS A 249 9.07 29.34 25.75
CA HIS A 249 8.92 29.27 27.21
C HIS A 249 8.01 28.10 27.65
N GLY A 250 8.20 26.94 27.02
CA GLY A 250 7.45 25.72 27.25
C GLY A 250 5.97 25.75 26.82
N ARG A 251 5.56 26.69 25.96
CA ARG A 251 4.20 26.73 25.40
C ARG A 251 4.28 26.46 23.91
N ALA A 252 3.59 25.41 23.46
CA ALA A 252 3.46 25.08 22.06
C ALA A 252 2.24 25.78 21.46
N ARG A 253 2.40 26.44 20.31
CA ARG A 253 1.30 27.07 19.57
C ARG A 253 1.48 26.91 18.08
N ILE A 254 0.39 26.68 17.36
CA ILE A 254 0.40 26.76 15.90
C ILE A 254 0.54 28.23 15.51
N VAL A 255 1.57 28.55 14.72
CA VAL A 255 1.88 29.93 14.29
C VAL A 255 1.79 30.13 12.78
N GLY A 256 1.62 29.05 12.02
CA GLY A 256 1.50 29.15 10.58
C GLY A 256 1.52 27.79 9.88
N LYS A 257 1.72 27.83 8.57
CA LYS A 257 1.83 26.66 7.71
C LYS A 257 2.89 26.94 6.64
N VAL A 258 3.68 25.92 6.33
CA VAL A 258 4.58 25.89 5.16
C VAL A 258 3.98 25.00 4.10
N ASP A 259 4.33 25.29 2.84
CA ASP A 259 3.91 24.43 1.74
C ASP A 259 4.71 23.11 1.78
N CYS A 260 3.98 22.00 1.77
CA CYS A 260 4.53 20.65 1.82
C CYS A 260 3.69 19.73 0.94
N GLY A 261 4.07 19.63 -0.32
CA GLY A 261 3.46 18.73 -1.28
C GLY A 261 4.02 17.30 -1.20
N TYR A 262 3.29 16.37 -1.81
CA TYR A 262 3.82 15.03 -2.07
C TYR A 262 4.77 15.07 -3.27
N ILE A 263 5.96 14.51 -3.11
CA ILE A 263 6.86 14.21 -4.23
C ILE A 263 6.64 12.76 -4.63
N PHE A 264 6.24 12.54 -5.89
CA PHE A 264 6.03 11.20 -6.42
C PHE A 264 7.32 10.67 -7.05
N VAL A 265 7.53 9.37 -6.93
CA VAL A 265 8.64 8.65 -7.55
C VAL A 265 8.07 7.58 -8.48
N ASP A 266 8.31 7.71 -9.78
CA ASP A 266 7.91 6.75 -10.80
C ASP A 266 9.11 6.32 -11.63
N GLY A 267 9.63 5.13 -11.33
CA GLY A 267 10.88 4.62 -11.91
C GLY A 267 12.07 5.53 -11.56
N MET A 268 12.61 6.23 -12.56
CA MET A 268 13.71 7.18 -12.39
C MET A 268 13.22 8.63 -12.25
N ILE A 269 11.92 8.89 -12.45
CA ILE A 269 11.35 10.23 -12.40
C ILE A 269 10.99 10.54 -10.94
N VAL A 270 11.52 11.66 -10.45
CA VAL A 270 11.21 12.21 -9.12
C VAL A 270 10.67 13.63 -9.34
N GLY A 271 9.47 13.92 -8.84
CA GLY A 271 8.88 15.26 -8.94
C GLY A 271 7.37 15.30 -8.73
N ASP A 272 6.79 16.45 -9.07
CA ASP A 272 5.34 16.68 -9.01
C ASP A 272 4.64 16.00 -10.19
N ILE A 273 4.17 14.77 -9.97
CA ILE A 273 3.39 14.00 -10.95
C ILE A 273 1.89 14.21 -10.68
N THR A 274 1.37 15.43 -10.80
CA THR A 274 -0.04 15.72 -10.45
C THR A 274 -1.00 15.48 -11.61
N GLU A 275 -0.76 16.10 -12.78
CA GLU A 275 -1.66 15.96 -13.95
C GLU A 275 -1.66 14.55 -14.52
N THR A 276 -0.47 13.93 -14.61
CA THR A 276 -0.33 12.57 -15.15
C THR A 276 -1.04 11.52 -14.31
N LEU A 277 -1.16 11.70 -12.98
CA LEU A 277 -1.92 10.77 -12.14
C LEU A 277 -3.42 10.87 -12.40
N THR A 278 -3.94 12.08 -12.62
CA THR A 278 -5.35 12.29 -12.99
C THR A 278 -5.65 11.63 -14.33
N ASP A 279 -4.77 11.83 -15.32
CA ASP A 279 -4.89 11.18 -16.63
C ASP A 279 -4.85 9.65 -16.52
N ARG A 280 -3.89 9.10 -15.77
CA ARG A 280 -3.81 7.65 -15.52
C ARG A 280 -5.06 7.10 -14.86
N ARG A 281 -5.66 7.84 -13.92
CA ARG A 281 -6.91 7.44 -13.27
C ARG A 281 -8.07 7.40 -14.27
N ILE A 282 -8.24 8.45 -15.07
CA ILE A 282 -9.28 8.49 -16.11
C ILE A 282 -9.07 7.35 -17.12
N LEU A 283 -7.84 7.13 -17.58
CA LEU A 283 -7.52 6.04 -18.49
C LEU A 283 -7.78 4.65 -17.89
N GLY A 284 -7.50 4.47 -16.59
CA GLY A 284 -7.71 3.21 -15.88
C GLY A 284 -9.18 2.90 -15.55
N GLU A 285 -9.99 3.91 -15.25
CA GLU A 285 -11.39 3.75 -14.86
C GLU A 285 -12.36 3.89 -16.04
N GLU A 286 -12.11 4.84 -16.93
CA GLU A 286 -13.04 5.23 -18.00
C GLU A 286 -12.56 4.81 -19.40
N GLY A 287 -11.27 4.50 -19.54
CA GLY A 287 -10.65 4.23 -20.84
C GLY A 287 -10.45 5.50 -21.67
N PHE A 288 -10.13 5.32 -22.96
CA PHE A 288 -10.02 6.42 -23.90
C PHE A 288 -10.67 6.11 -25.24
N ILE A 289 -11.04 7.19 -25.94
CA ILE A 289 -11.56 7.17 -27.30
C ILE A 289 -10.74 8.15 -28.14
N SER A 290 -10.09 7.67 -29.19
CA SER A 290 -9.43 8.50 -30.19
C SER A 290 -10.30 8.65 -31.43
N VAL A 291 -10.40 9.86 -31.97
CA VAL A 291 -11.15 10.13 -33.19
C VAL A 291 -10.23 10.81 -34.19
N ILE A 292 -10.06 10.24 -35.37
CA ILE A 292 -9.16 10.78 -36.40
C ILE A 292 -9.99 11.18 -37.61
N ALA A 293 -9.90 12.45 -38.03
CA ALA A 293 -10.54 12.95 -39.24
C ALA A 293 -9.53 13.74 -40.08
N VAL A 294 -9.60 13.56 -41.40
CA VAL A 294 -8.81 14.33 -42.38
C VAL A 294 -9.76 15.29 -43.08
N VAL A 295 -9.45 16.58 -43.06
CA VAL A 295 -10.29 17.64 -43.63
C VAL A 295 -9.49 18.51 -44.59
N ASN A 296 -10.17 19.01 -45.61
CA ASN A 296 -9.69 20.10 -46.45
C ASN A 296 -10.48 21.34 -46.10
N THR A 297 -9.83 22.30 -45.45
CA THR A 297 -10.47 23.54 -44.99
C THR A 297 -10.77 24.50 -46.15
N HIS A 298 -9.95 24.50 -47.21
CA HIS A 298 -10.19 25.32 -48.41
C HIS A 298 -11.42 24.89 -49.20
N ALA A 299 -11.62 23.58 -49.33
CA ALA A 299 -12.77 22.99 -50.00
C ALA A 299 -13.97 22.78 -49.06
N ALA A 300 -13.84 23.12 -47.77
CA ALA A 300 -14.81 22.90 -46.71
C ALA A 300 -15.37 21.45 -46.68
N LYS A 301 -14.47 20.46 -46.81
CA LYS A 301 -14.86 19.04 -46.93
C LYS A 301 -14.04 18.13 -46.03
N ILE A 302 -14.67 17.05 -45.58
CA ILE A 302 -13.99 15.91 -44.95
C ILE A 302 -13.45 15.03 -46.07
N ILE A 303 -12.14 14.75 -46.06
CA ILE A 303 -11.47 13.88 -47.03
C ILE A 303 -11.55 12.41 -46.56
N SER A 304 -11.37 12.17 -45.26
CA SER A 304 -11.34 10.82 -44.69
C SER A 304 -11.71 10.83 -43.20
N GLY A 305 -12.20 9.70 -42.70
CA GLY A 305 -12.74 9.58 -41.33
C GLY A 305 -14.15 10.18 -41.17
N PRO A 306 -14.63 10.37 -39.93
CA PRO A 306 -13.93 10.15 -38.67
C PRO A 306 -13.79 8.67 -38.32
N ASP A 307 -12.56 8.21 -38.08
CA ASP A 307 -12.30 6.87 -37.56
C ASP A 307 -12.17 6.93 -36.05
N ILE A 308 -12.98 6.11 -35.38
CA ILE A 308 -13.14 6.12 -33.93
C ILE A 308 -12.57 4.81 -33.40
N HIS A 309 -11.60 4.91 -32.51
CA HIS A 309 -11.03 3.76 -31.83
C HIS A 309 -11.15 3.93 -30.33
N ALA A 310 -11.56 2.86 -29.63
CA ALA A 310 -11.66 2.87 -28.18
C ALA A 310 -10.79 1.79 -27.54
N ARG A 311 -10.27 2.09 -26.35
CA ARG A 311 -9.58 1.12 -25.48
C ARG A 311 -10.03 1.32 -24.05
N GLY A 312 -10.37 0.23 -23.36
CA GLY A 312 -10.89 0.27 -21.99
C GLY A 312 -12.30 0.86 -21.84
N PHE A 313 -12.99 1.13 -22.96
CA PHE A 313 -14.34 1.70 -22.96
C PHE A 313 -15.40 0.69 -23.41
N VAL A 314 -15.27 0.13 -24.61
CA VAL A 314 -16.16 -0.88 -25.21
C VAL A 314 -15.33 -1.94 -25.95
N GLU A 315 -15.87 -3.14 -26.14
CA GLU A 315 -15.18 -4.25 -26.83
C GLU A 315 -15.32 -4.20 -28.35
N ASP A 316 -16.40 -3.60 -28.86
CA ASP A 316 -16.69 -3.49 -30.30
C ASP A 316 -16.86 -2.02 -30.69
N ASP A 317 -16.12 -1.59 -31.72
CA ASP A 317 -16.14 -0.22 -32.24
C ASP A 317 -17.42 0.08 -33.06
N SER A 318 -18.20 -0.93 -33.47
CA SER A 318 -19.49 -0.76 -34.19
C SER A 318 -20.51 0.10 -33.41
N VAL A 319 -20.39 0.15 -32.08
CA VAL A 319 -21.26 0.98 -31.24
C VAL A 319 -21.15 2.48 -31.57
N PHE A 320 -20.05 2.90 -32.20
CA PHE A 320 -19.80 4.28 -32.59
C PHE A 320 -20.43 4.66 -33.94
N ASP A 321 -20.97 3.72 -34.72
CA ASP A 321 -21.58 4.04 -36.02
C ASP A 321 -22.68 5.09 -35.90
N SER A 322 -23.51 4.98 -34.85
CA SER A 322 -24.58 5.93 -34.54
C SER A 322 -24.11 7.36 -34.23
N VAL A 323 -22.87 7.54 -33.75
CA VAL A 323 -22.29 8.85 -33.45
C VAL A 323 -21.37 9.34 -34.56
N LYS A 324 -20.84 8.43 -35.40
CA LYS A 324 -20.00 8.75 -36.56
C LYS A 324 -20.72 9.73 -37.48
N GLU A 325 -21.96 9.44 -37.85
CA GLU A 325 -22.79 10.35 -38.67
C GLU A 325 -23.04 11.71 -38.00
N GLN A 326 -23.25 11.73 -36.69
CA GLN A 326 -23.46 12.97 -35.94
C GLN A 326 -22.20 13.84 -35.89
N ILE A 327 -21.02 13.20 -35.82
CA ILE A 327 -19.73 13.90 -35.87
C ILE A 327 -19.47 14.45 -37.27
N VAL A 328 -19.74 13.67 -38.32
CA VAL A 328 -19.65 14.12 -39.72
C VAL A 328 -20.51 15.36 -39.94
N ALA A 329 -21.80 15.29 -39.60
CA ALA A 329 -22.72 16.42 -39.78
C ALA A 329 -22.27 17.66 -39.00
N ALA A 330 -21.73 17.49 -37.79
CA ALA A 330 -21.24 18.59 -36.97
C ALA A 330 -19.95 19.22 -37.55
N LEU A 331 -19.05 18.41 -38.11
CA LEU A 331 -17.84 18.88 -38.77
C LEU A 331 -18.16 19.59 -40.08
N GLU A 332 -19.05 19.04 -40.91
CA GLU A 332 -19.49 19.68 -42.16
C GLU A 332 -20.17 21.02 -41.91
N THR A 333 -21.04 21.10 -40.90
CA THR A 333 -21.64 22.37 -40.48
C THR A 333 -20.56 23.38 -40.07
N ALA A 334 -19.60 22.95 -39.23
CA ALA A 334 -18.53 23.84 -38.78
C ALA A 334 -17.64 24.32 -39.95
N LEU A 335 -17.32 23.45 -40.90
CA LEU A 335 -16.55 23.80 -42.10
C LEU A 335 -17.33 24.76 -43.00
N ALA A 336 -18.64 24.54 -43.18
CA ALA A 336 -19.52 25.43 -43.95
C ALA A 336 -19.67 26.81 -43.30
N ASP A 337 -19.66 26.88 -41.96
CA ASP A 337 -19.63 28.12 -41.18
C ASP A 337 -18.26 28.83 -41.21
N GLY A 338 -17.29 28.30 -41.97
CA GLY A 338 -15.98 28.90 -42.18
C GLY A 338 -14.94 28.59 -41.09
N VAL A 339 -15.14 27.54 -40.28
CA VAL A 339 -14.13 27.11 -39.30
C VAL A 339 -12.98 26.41 -40.03
N ASP A 340 -11.83 27.06 -40.07
CA ASP A 340 -10.59 26.58 -40.70
C ASP A 340 -9.50 26.17 -39.68
N ASP A 341 -9.76 26.33 -38.39
CA ASP A 341 -8.85 25.97 -37.31
C ASP A 341 -9.04 24.51 -36.85
N SER A 342 -7.96 23.72 -36.93
CA SER A 342 -7.96 22.31 -36.53
C SER A 342 -8.31 22.12 -35.05
N HIS A 343 -7.92 23.04 -34.17
CA HIS A 343 -8.24 22.94 -32.74
C HIS A 343 -9.74 23.17 -32.48
N ARG A 344 -10.38 24.14 -33.15
CA ARG A 344 -11.84 24.32 -33.09
C ARG A 344 -12.59 23.10 -33.63
N LEU A 345 -12.15 22.51 -34.73
CA LEU A 345 -12.76 21.27 -35.27
C LEU A 345 -12.61 20.09 -34.29
N GLN A 346 -11.44 19.95 -33.64
CA GLN A 346 -11.24 18.99 -32.57
C GLN A 346 -12.23 19.18 -31.40
N GLN A 347 -12.50 20.43 -31.01
CA GLN A 347 -13.49 20.73 -29.95
C GLN A 347 -14.92 20.36 -30.36
N VAL A 348 -15.29 20.51 -31.64
CA VAL A 348 -16.58 20.07 -32.16
C VAL A 348 -16.73 18.55 -31.98
N ILE A 349 -15.72 17.78 -32.40
CA ILE A 349 -15.68 16.32 -32.22
C ILE A 349 -15.81 15.97 -30.74
N ARG A 350 -14.97 16.57 -29.88
CA ARG A 350 -14.96 16.30 -28.43
C ARG A 350 -16.31 16.54 -27.79
N ARG A 351 -16.99 17.66 -28.10
CA ARG A 351 -18.30 17.99 -27.54
C ARG A 351 -19.39 17.02 -28.00
N ARG A 352 -19.42 16.68 -29.29
CA ARG A 352 -20.42 15.75 -29.85
C ARG A 352 -20.26 14.35 -29.29
N LEU A 353 -19.04 13.82 -29.35
CA LEU A 353 -18.74 12.50 -28.82
C LEU A 353 -18.93 12.46 -27.30
N GLY A 354 -18.45 13.46 -26.57
CA GLY A 354 -18.59 13.53 -25.12
C GLY A 354 -20.06 13.56 -24.66
N LYS A 355 -20.91 14.32 -25.36
CA LYS A 355 -22.36 14.33 -25.09
C LYS A 355 -22.97 12.96 -25.32
N TRP A 356 -22.70 12.34 -26.48
CA TRP A 356 -23.24 11.04 -26.81
C TRP A 356 -22.79 9.95 -25.81
N VAL A 357 -21.51 9.94 -25.43
CA VAL A 357 -20.99 8.97 -24.45
C VAL A 357 -21.68 9.15 -23.09
N ASN A 358 -21.83 10.39 -22.63
CA ASN A 358 -22.51 10.68 -21.36
C ASN A 358 -24.01 10.31 -21.40
N ASP A 359 -24.69 10.55 -22.52
CA ASP A 359 -26.13 10.29 -22.64
C ASP A 359 -26.42 8.78 -22.73
N LYS A 360 -25.61 8.04 -23.50
CA LYS A 360 -25.82 6.60 -23.74
C LYS A 360 -25.22 5.70 -22.66
N TYR A 361 -24.06 6.05 -22.13
CA TYR A 361 -23.31 5.19 -21.20
C TYR A 361 -23.12 5.79 -19.81
N ARG A 362 -23.43 7.07 -19.59
CA ARG A 362 -23.19 7.77 -18.31
C ARG A 362 -21.72 7.72 -17.86
N ARG A 363 -20.80 7.67 -18.82
CA ARG A 363 -19.35 7.59 -18.62
C ARG A 363 -18.64 8.84 -19.12
N ARG A 364 -17.38 9.02 -18.72
CA ARG A 364 -16.54 10.16 -19.09
C ARG A 364 -15.12 9.72 -19.48
N PRO A 365 -14.96 8.98 -20.59
CA PRO A 365 -13.64 8.58 -21.08
C PRO A 365 -12.82 9.79 -21.51
N MET A 366 -11.50 9.59 -21.55
CA MET A 366 -10.62 10.57 -22.19
C MET A 366 -10.88 10.58 -23.70
N ILE A 367 -11.21 11.74 -24.26
CA ILE A 367 -11.48 11.90 -25.70
C ILE A 367 -10.34 12.69 -26.35
N ILE A 368 -9.65 12.02 -27.28
CA ILE A 368 -8.51 12.55 -28.03
C ILE A 368 -8.91 12.70 -29.50
N PRO A 369 -9.47 13.86 -29.90
CA PRO A 369 -9.73 14.16 -31.29
C PRO A 369 -8.44 14.59 -32.00
N VAL A 370 -8.23 14.09 -33.20
CA VAL A 370 -7.12 14.47 -34.09
C VAL A 370 -7.72 14.85 -35.43
N VAL A 371 -7.52 16.11 -35.81
CA VAL A 371 -7.95 16.64 -37.12
C VAL A 371 -6.71 16.99 -37.92
N ILE A 372 -6.54 16.31 -39.06
CA ILE A 372 -5.43 16.50 -39.99
C ILE A 372 -5.92 17.35 -41.15
N GLN A 373 -5.21 18.43 -41.45
CA GLN A 373 -5.48 19.25 -42.63
C GLN A 373 -4.69 18.73 -43.82
N ALA A 374 -5.35 18.56 -44.96
CA ALA A 374 -4.77 18.03 -46.20
C ALA A 374 -5.11 18.88 -47.42
#